data_AF-A0AAQ4E3B6-F1
#
_entry.id   AF-A0AAQ4E3B6-F1
#
_cell.length_a   1.000
_cell.length_b   1.000
_cell.length_c   1.000
_cell.angle_alpha   90.00
_cell.angle_beta   90.00
_cell.angle_gamma   90.00
#
_symmetry.space_group_name_H-M   'P 1'
#
loop_
_entity.id
_entity.type
_entity.pdbx_description
1 polymer ?
#
loop_
_entity_poly.entity_id
_entity_poly.type
_entity_poly.pdbx_seq_one_letter_code
_entity_poly.pdbx_strand_id
1 'polypeptide(L)'
;MCEEDFVAMAEDVPGSYSGVLNAAHEIGHSMGASHDGSPPDPHIFGHPGSLKCNASSGHIMTYVDGGALRYRFSECSKDEIRHVLRQRGSRCWKIQAKEIYSVENIYPGRILSAHQYCHMLYPKKEGVFSKTDTFRSRYCKLRCCAHLRNGSEICVVERMLDLMRCGYLKRCFQGVCRDKADLERKSQGNQ
;
A
#
# COMPACT_ATOMS: atom_id res chain seq x y z
N MET A 1 -20.63 -0.59 -0.81
CA MET A 1 -20.46 0.59 -1.67
C MET A 1 -21.83 1.21 -1.97
N CYS A 2 -21.94 2.55 -1.94
CA CYS A 2 -23.15 3.32 -2.31
C CYS A 2 -24.40 3.06 -1.44
N GLU A 3 -24.20 2.76 -0.16
CA GLU A 3 -25.24 2.87 0.88
C GLU A 3 -24.73 3.80 1.98
N GLU A 4 -25.61 4.22 2.88
CA GLU A 4 -25.33 5.26 3.90
C GLU A 4 -24.14 4.91 4.81
N ASP A 5 -23.87 3.62 5.04
CA ASP A 5 -22.84 3.14 5.98
C ASP A 5 -21.51 2.70 5.34
N PHE A 6 -21.30 2.90 4.03
CA PHE A 6 -20.05 2.51 3.37
C PHE A 6 -18.98 3.59 3.43
N VAL A 7 -18.42 3.77 4.62
CA VAL A 7 -17.28 4.65 4.90
C VAL A 7 -16.02 3.82 5.12
N ALA A 8 -14.88 4.30 4.59
CA ALA A 8 -13.55 3.78 4.88
C ALA A 8 -12.73 4.84 5.61
N MET A 9 -11.95 4.43 6.60
CA MET A 9 -11.05 5.31 7.35
C MET A 9 -9.68 4.67 7.46
N ALA A 10 -8.64 5.39 7.05
CA ALA A 10 -7.25 4.98 7.24
C ALA A 10 -6.45 6.11 7.88
N GLU A 11 -5.53 5.75 8.76
CA GLU A 11 -4.62 6.68 9.41
C GLU A 11 -3.31 6.81 8.60
N ASP A 12 -2.80 8.03 8.49
CA ASP A 12 -1.49 8.34 7.92
C ASP A 12 -0.73 9.32 8.83
N VAL A 13 0.59 9.19 8.85
CA VAL A 13 1.45 10.24 9.41
C VAL A 13 1.58 11.37 8.38
N PRO A 14 1.17 12.62 8.70
CA PRO A 14 1.04 13.69 7.71
C PRO A 14 2.26 13.86 6.80
N GLY A 15 2.03 13.81 5.49
CA GLY A 15 3.05 14.00 4.46
C GLY A 15 4.02 12.83 4.27
N SER A 16 3.90 11.74 5.03
CA SER A 16 4.78 10.57 4.93
C SER A 16 4.32 9.56 3.87
N TYR A 17 3.04 9.57 3.51
CA TYR A 17 2.40 8.62 2.58
C TYR A 17 2.39 7.17 3.09
N SER A 18 2.66 6.95 4.38
CA SER A 18 2.74 5.64 5.02
C SER A 18 1.41 4.86 5.02
N GLY A 19 0.29 5.60 5.09
CA GLY A 19 -1.07 5.10 5.17
C GLY A 19 -1.72 4.76 3.82
N VAL A 20 -1.07 5.05 2.69
CA VAL A 20 -1.65 4.82 1.34
C VAL A 20 -2.07 3.37 1.11
N LEU A 21 -1.28 2.40 1.57
CA LEU A 21 -1.65 0.98 1.46
C LEU A 21 -2.82 0.60 2.37
N ASN A 22 -2.90 1.21 3.56
CA ASN A 22 -4.03 0.99 4.46
C ASN A 22 -5.29 1.61 3.86
N ALA A 23 -5.21 2.82 3.31
CA ALA A 23 -6.32 3.44 2.59
C ALA A 23 -6.82 2.54 1.44
N ALA A 24 -5.91 1.96 0.66
CA ALA A 24 -6.29 1.02 -0.40
C ALA A 24 -6.95 -0.27 0.14
N HIS A 25 -6.54 -0.77 1.31
CA HIS A 25 -7.17 -1.89 2.00
C HIS A 25 -8.62 -1.55 2.40
N GLU A 26 -8.82 -0.41 3.07
CA GLU A 26 -10.15 0.01 3.53
C GLU A 26 -11.09 0.35 2.36
N ILE A 27 -10.55 0.92 1.28
CA ILE A 27 -11.29 1.08 0.03
C ILE A 27 -11.69 -0.30 -0.52
N GLY A 28 -10.83 -1.31 -0.44
CA GLY A 28 -11.17 -2.70 -0.75
C GLY A 28 -12.39 -3.21 0.02
N HIS A 29 -12.42 -3.00 1.34
CA HIS A 29 -13.60 -3.32 2.16
C HIS A 29 -14.85 -2.56 1.73
N SER A 30 -14.73 -1.25 1.46
CA SER A 30 -15.87 -0.45 0.97
C SER A 30 -16.44 -0.96 -0.36
N MET A 31 -15.59 -1.57 -1.19
CA MET A 31 -15.94 -2.21 -2.45
C MET A 31 -16.49 -3.63 -2.29
N GLY A 32 -16.49 -4.19 -1.08
CA GLY A 32 -17.09 -5.49 -0.76
C GLY A 32 -16.11 -6.66 -0.66
N ALA A 33 -14.80 -6.40 -0.66
CA ALA A 33 -13.82 -7.44 -0.36
C ALA A 33 -13.79 -7.74 1.14
N SER A 34 -13.77 -9.03 1.48
CA SER A 34 -13.46 -9.50 2.82
C SER A 34 -11.93 -9.63 2.98
N HIS A 35 -11.44 -9.91 4.19
CA HIS A 35 -10.08 -10.42 4.32
C HIS A 35 -9.93 -11.73 3.55
N ASP A 36 -8.75 -12.03 3.01
CA ASP A 36 -8.53 -13.34 2.38
C ASP A 36 -8.71 -14.47 3.42
N GLY A 37 -9.35 -15.56 3.02
CA GLY A 37 -9.64 -16.69 3.90
C GLY A 37 -10.94 -16.54 4.72
N SER A 38 -11.75 -15.53 4.43
CA SER A 38 -13.07 -15.33 5.03
C SER A 38 -14.16 -16.13 4.31
N PRO A 39 -15.19 -16.62 5.04
CA PRO A 39 -16.40 -17.14 4.41
C PRO A 39 -17.17 -16.02 3.68
N PRO A 40 -18.16 -16.36 2.82
CA PRO A 40 -19.10 -15.41 2.26
C PRO A 40 -19.69 -14.46 3.30
N ASP A 41 -19.80 -13.17 2.95
CA ASP A 41 -20.51 -12.18 3.77
C ASP A 41 -22.03 -12.46 3.73
N PRO A 42 -22.67 -12.79 4.87
CA PRO A 42 -24.10 -13.11 4.90
C PRO A 42 -25.01 -11.91 4.58
N HIS A 43 -24.50 -10.68 4.69
CA HIS A 43 -25.26 -9.46 4.39
C HIS A 43 -25.27 -9.13 2.89
N ILE A 44 -24.43 -9.79 2.09
CA ILE A 44 -24.35 -9.60 0.65
C ILE A 44 -24.86 -10.87 -0.04
N PHE A 45 -26.04 -10.78 -0.65
CA PHE A 45 -26.65 -11.93 -1.31
C PHE A 45 -25.71 -12.56 -2.35
N GLY A 46 -25.44 -13.86 -2.22
CA GLY A 46 -24.59 -14.61 -3.15
C GLY A 46 -23.12 -14.19 -3.15
N HIS A 47 -22.64 -13.51 -2.10
CA HIS A 47 -21.22 -13.15 -1.96
C HIS A 47 -20.33 -14.40 -2.09
N PRO A 48 -19.27 -14.36 -2.91
CA PRO A 48 -18.48 -15.56 -3.19
C PRO A 48 -17.57 -15.98 -2.03
N GLY A 49 -17.29 -15.07 -1.09
CA GLY A 49 -16.28 -15.26 -0.04
C GLY A 49 -14.86 -15.41 -0.60
N SER A 50 -13.91 -15.62 0.30
CA SER A 50 -12.48 -15.65 -0.03
C SER A 50 -11.73 -16.86 0.52
N LEU A 51 -12.43 -17.91 0.97
CA LEU A 51 -11.86 -19.16 1.49
C LEU A 51 -10.84 -19.84 0.57
N LYS A 52 -10.92 -19.60 -0.76
CA LYS A 52 -9.95 -20.13 -1.74
C LYS A 52 -8.60 -19.41 -1.70
N CYS A 53 -8.53 -18.22 -1.12
CA CYS A 53 -7.32 -17.43 -0.97
C CYS A 53 -6.83 -17.52 0.47
N ASN A 54 -5.56 -17.92 0.65
CA ASN A 54 -5.00 -18.10 1.98
C ASN A 54 -4.81 -16.74 2.69
N ALA A 55 -5.32 -16.61 3.91
CA ALA A 55 -5.14 -15.44 4.79
C ALA A 55 -3.66 -15.08 5.03
N SER A 56 -2.76 -16.06 4.91
CA SER A 56 -1.31 -15.90 5.07
C SER A 56 -0.57 -15.58 3.76
N SER A 57 -1.28 -15.44 2.64
CA SER A 57 -0.64 -15.14 1.34
C SER A 57 0.01 -13.76 1.29
N GLY A 58 -0.48 -12.82 2.11
CA GLY A 58 0.07 -11.48 2.25
C GLY A 58 -0.29 -10.52 1.11
N HIS A 59 -1.40 -10.78 0.41
CA HIS A 59 -2.05 -9.79 -0.46
C HIS A 59 -2.61 -8.62 0.35
N ILE A 60 -3.06 -7.56 -0.32
CA ILE A 60 -3.45 -6.31 0.34
C ILE A 60 -4.55 -6.50 1.39
N MET A 61 -5.47 -7.46 1.20
CA MET A 61 -6.58 -7.75 2.12
C MET A 61 -6.19 -8.67 3.28
N THR A 62 -4.91 -8.71 3.67
CA THR A 62 -4.46 -9.46 4.85
C THR A 62 -3.52 -8.65 5.74
N TYR A 63 -3.45 -9.03 7.02
CA TYR A 63 -2.53 -8.46 7.99
C TYR A 63 -1.08 -8.90 7.78
N VAL A 64 -0.84 -9.92 6.95
CA VAL A 64 0.49 -10.47 6.68
C VAL A 64 1.20 -9.63 5.62
N ASP A 65 2.48 -9.37 5.84
CA ASP A 65 3.32 -8.70 4.86
C ASP A 65 3.82 -9.71 3.82
N GLY A 66 3.12 -9.84 2.69
CA GLY A 66 3.53 -10.66 1.55
C GLY A 66 4.55 -10.00 0.63
N GLY A 67 5.22 -8.93 1.09
CA GLY A 67 6.18 -8.17 0.29
C GLY A 67 5.51 -7.52 -0.93
N ALA A 68 5.88 -7.98 -2.13
CA ALA A 68 5.31 -7.45 -3.37
C ALA A 68 3.80 -7.77 -3.52
N LEU A 69 3.31 -8.87 -2.91
CA LEU A 69 1.89 -9.24 -2.98
C LEU A 69 1.00 -8.23 -2.25
N ARG A 70 1.52 -7.54 -1.24
CA ARG A 70 0.78 -6.52 -0.47
C ARG A 70 0.31 -5.33 -1.32
N TYR A 71 0.87 -5.15 -2.52
CA TYR A 71 0.49 -4.12 -3.48
C TYR A 71 -0.58 -4.61 -4.48
N ARG A 72 -1.20 -5.77 -4.21
CA ARG A 72 -2.16 -6.42 -5.12
C ARG A 72 -3.33 -7.01 -4.34
N PHE A 73 -4.51 -6.92 -4.93
CA PHE A 73 -5.65 -7.76 -4.55
C PHE A 73 -5.41 -9.21 -4.98
N SER A 74 -5.83 -10.16 -4.14
CA SER A 74 -5.93 -11.56 -4.53
C SER A 74 -7.02 -11.73 -5.61
N GLU A 75 -7.09 -12.89 -6.27
CA GLU A 75 -8.21 -13.13 -7.18
C GLU A 75 -9.55 -13.23 -6.44
N CYS A 76 -9.56 -13.73 -5.20
CA CYS A 76 -10.79 -13.77 -4.40
C CYS A 76 -11.30 -12.36 -4.10
N SER A 77 -10.44 -11.44 -3.64
CA SER A 77 -10.86 -10.06 -3.40
C SER A 77 -11.37 -9.39 -4.68
N LYS A 78 -10.74 -9.67 -5.83
CA LYS A 78 -11.23 -9.14 -7.12
C LYS A 78 -12.60 -9.70 -7.49
N ASP A 79 -12.86 -10.98 -7.22
CA ASP A 79 -14.14 -11.61 -7.50
C ASP A 79 -15.25 -11.09 -6.58
N GLU A 80 -14.96 -10.91 -5.29
CA GLU A 80 -15.87 -10.24 -4.34
C GLU A 80 -16.19 -8.81 -4.77
N ILE A 81 -15.17 -8.01 -5.11
CA ILE A 81 -15.35 -6.64 -5.59
C ILE A 81 -16.20 -6.62 -6.87
N ARG A 82 -15.91 -7.48 -7.85
CA ARG A 82 -16.69 -7.58 -9.09
C ARG A 82 -18.13 -7.97 -8.82
N HIS A 83 -18.36 -8.90 -7.90
CA HIS A 83 -19.68 -9.34 -7.49
C HIS A 83 -20.49 -8.16 -6.94
N VAL A 84 -19.94 -7.45 -5.97
CA VAL A 84 -20.62 -6.30 -5.35
C VAL A 84 -20.84 -5.17 -6.35
N LEU A 85 -19.83 -4.82 -7.16
CA LEU A 85 -19.98 -3.79 -8.20
C LEU A 85 -21.08 -4.11 -9.22
N ARG A 86 -21.23 -5.37 -9.61
CA ARG A 86 -22.31 -5.82 -10.52
C ARG A 86 -23.67 -5.69 -9.85
N GLN A 87 -23.79 -6.10 -8.59
CA GLN A 87 -25.04 -5.99 -7.83
C GLN A 87 -25.47 -4.54 -7.60
N ARG A 88 -24.53 -3.65 -7.29
CA ARG A 88 -24.81 -2.21 -7.11
C ARG A 88 -25.19 -1.50 -8.41
N GLY A 89 -24.75 -2.04 -9.55
CA GLY A 89 -25.07 -1.51 -10.87
C GLY A 89 -24.34 -0.20 -11.20
N SER A 90 -24.40 0.20 -12.48
CA SER A 90 -23.61 1.31 -13.01
C SER A 90 -23.92 2.66 -12.40
N ARG A 91 -25.14 2.88 -11.89
CA ARG A 91 -25.52 4.12 -11.23
C ARG A 91 -24.65 4.42 -10.00
N CYS A 92 -24.14 3.38 -9.32
CA CYS A 92 -23.30 3.52 -8.13
C CYS A 92 -21.85 3.93 -8.48
N TRP A 93 -21.23 3.28 -9.47
CA TRP A 93 -19.81 3.50 -9.79
C TRP A 93 -19.56 4.42 -10.98
N LYS A 94 -20.60 4.90 -11.65
CA LYS A 94 -20.46 5.92 -12.70
C LYS A 94 -19.95 7.21 -12.07
N ILE A 95 -18.77 7.66 -12.51
CA ILE A 95 -18.15 8.90 -12.04
C ILE A 95 -19.07 10.08 -12.41
N GLN A 96 -19.51 10.83 -11.39
CA GLN A 96 -20.31 12.05 -11.56
C GLN A 96 -19.52 13.31 -11.18
N ALA A 97 -18.25 13.16 -10.78
CA ALA A 97 -17.39 14.27 -10.43
C ALA A 97 -17.20 15.20 -11.64
N LYS A 98 -17.40 16.50 -11.43
CA LYS A 98 -17.16 17.54 -12.45
C LYS A 98 -15.66 17.83 -12.60
N GLU A 99 -14.92 17.70 -11.50
CA GLU A 99 -13.49 17.91 -11.45
C GLU A 99 -12.81 16.61 -11.01
N ILE A 100 -11.76 16.24 -11.72
CA ILE A 100 -10.92 15.08 -11.41
C ILE A 100 -9.53 15.61 -11.13
N TYR A 101 -9.03 15.33 -9.94
CA TYR A 101 -7.67 15.68 -9.54
C TYR A 101 -6.78 14.47 -9.80
N SER A 102 -5.90 14.58 -10.79
CA SER A 102 -4.83 13.60 -11.03
C SER A 102 -3.48 14.25 -10.73
N VAL A 103 -2.63 13.49 -10.05
CA VAL A 103 -1.23 13.86 -9.86
C VAL A 103 -0.40 12.90 -10.67
N GLU A 104 0.18 13.38 -11.76
CA GLU A 104 0.97 12.56 -12.68
C GLU A 104 2.46 12.63 -12.36
N ASN A 105 3.14 11.49 -12.43
CA ASN A 105 4.60 11.38 -12.32
C ASN A 105 5.22 11.89 -11.00
N ILE A 106 4.40 12.15 -9.98
CA ILE A 106 4.85 12.47 -8.63
C ILE A 106 4.72 11.23 -7.75
N TYR A 107 5.85 10.74 -7.26
CA TYR A 107 5.92 9.57 -6.39
C TYR A 107 6.56 9.96 -5.06
N PRO A 108 6.04 9.46 -3.92
CA PRO A 108 6.53 9.86 -2.60
C PRO A 108 8.04 9.66 -2.40
N GLY A 109 8.64 8.60 -2.95
CA GLY A 109 10.07 8.34 -2.85
C GLY A 109 10.96 9.20 -3.77
N ARG A 110 10.38 10.05 -4.63
CA ARG A 110 11.09 11.17 -5.29
C ARG A 110 11.10 12.43 -4.43
N ILE A 111 10.07 12.63 -3.60
CA ILE A 111 9.93 13.81 -2.74
C ILE A 111 10.70 13.61 -1.43
N LEU A 112 10.59 12.42 -0.83
CA LEU A 112 11.16 12.09 0.47
C LEU A 112 12.39 11.19 0.33
N SER A 113 13.50 11.63 0.90
CA SER A 113 14.63 10.73 1.18
C SER A 113 14.28 9.71 2.27
N ALA A 114 15.02 8.60 2.32
CA ALA A 114 14.87 7.59 3.36
C ALA A 114 15.01 8.18 4.78
N HIS A 115 15.93 9.13 4.96
CA HIS A 115 16.14 9.80 6.23
C HIS A 115 14.95 10.68 6.64
N GLN A 116 14.45 11.53 5.72
CA GLN A 116 13.26 12.36 5.97
C GLN A 116 12.04 11.50 6.27
N TYR A 117 11.84 10.43 5.51
CA TYR A 117 10.73 9.50 5.75
C TYR A 117 10.78 8.90 7.17
N CYS A 118 11.94 8.41 7.62
CA CYS A 118 12.09 7.92 9.00
C CYS A 118 11.82 9.00 10.04
N HIS A 119 12.33 10.21 9.85
CA HIS A 119 12.09 11.32 10.78
C HIS A 119 10.58 11.65 10.90
N MET A 120 9.86 11.60 9.78
CA MET A 120 8.42 11.85 9.76
C MET A 120 7.65 10.76 10.49
N LEU A 121 7.98 9.48 10.29
CA LEU A 121 7.31 8.36 10.97
C LEU A 121 7.49 8.37 12.49
N TYR A 122 8.61 8.91 12.97
CA TYR A 122 8.98 8.88 14.39
C TYR A 122 9.23 10.29 14.95
N PRO A 123 8.25 11.21 14.89
CA PRO A 123 8.47 12.63 15.17
C PRO A 123 8.78 12.91 16.65
N LYS A 124 8.42 11.98 17.55
CA LYS A 124 8.68 12.08 19.01
C LYS A 124 10.07 11.53 19.41
N LYS A 125 10.90 11.10 18.46
CA LYS A 125 12.23 10.54 18.72
C LYS A 125 13.29 11.46 18.12
N GLU A 126 14.23 11.87 18.97
CA GLU A 126 15.40 12.64 18.52
C GLU A 126 16.44 11.72 17.87
N GLY A 127 17.21 12.27 16.93
CA GLY A 127 18.31 11.55 16.28
C GLY A 127 17.86 10.34 15.47
N VAL A 128 16.66 10.38 14.86
CA VAL A 128 16.19 9.31 13.99
C VAL A 128 16.98 9.33 12.68
N PHE A 129 17.43 8.16 12.22
CA PHE A 129 18.13 8.02 10.96
C PHE A 129 17.71 6.76 10.21
N SER A 130 17.96 6.74 8.90
CA SER A 130 17.68 5.59 8.06
C SER A 130 18.94 4.74 7.87
N LYS A 131 18.81 3.41 7.99
CA LYS A 131 19.80 2.42 7.58
C LYS A 131 19.25 1.57 6.44
N THR A 132 19.97 1.56 5.32
CA THR A 132 19.68 0.69 4.17
C THR A 132 20.73 -0.40 4.05
N ASP A 133 20.31 -1.63 3.78
CA ASP A 133 21.20 -2.75 3.47
C ASP A 133 20.69 -3.49 2.23
N THR A 134 21.61 -4.06 1.45
CA THR A 134 21.29 -4.70 0.16
C THR A 134 20.27 -5.83 0.31
N PHE A 135 20.31 -6.57 1.43
CA PHE A 135 19.40 -7.67 1.72
C PHE A 135 17.95 -7.21 1.88
N ARG A 136 17.70 -6.13 2.63
CA ARG A 136 16.35 -5.57 2.83
C ARG A 136 15.90 -4.72 1.65
N SER A 137 16.80 -3.92 1.09
CA SER A 137 16.46 -2.98 0.03
C SER A 137 16.02 -3.67 -1.26
N ARG A 138 16.43 -4.92 -1.53
CA ARG A 138 15.91 -5.71 -2.66
C ARG A 138 14.38 -5.92 -2.60
N TYR A 139 13.83 -5.97 -1.38
CA TYR A 139 12.40 -6.13 -1.09
C TYR A 139 11.75 -4.79 -0.70
N CYS A 140 12.41 -3.67 -1.01
CA CYS A 140 11.93 -2.34 -0.68
C CYS A 140 11.63 -2.17 0.81
N LYS A 141 12.57 -2.64 1.64
CA LYS A 141 12.58 -2.41 3.08
C LYS A 141 13.80 -1.59 3.48
N LEU A 142 13.62 -0.73 4.46
CA LEU A 142 14.70 -0.01 5.15
C LEU A 142 14.55 -0.17 6.67
N ARG A 143 15.53 0.29 7.43
CA ARG A 143 15.41 0.42 8.88
C ARG A 143 15.38 1.89 9.26
N CYS A 144 14.41 2.28 10.07
CA CYS A 144 14.40 3.55 10.78
C CYS A 144 14.89 3.31 12.20
N CYS A 145 16.00 3.94 12.56
CA CYS A 145 16.69 3.69 13.82
C CYS A 145 16.82 4.98 14.63
N ALA A 146 16.99 4.84 15.94
CA ALA A 146 17.32 5.94 16.85
C ALA A 146 18.30 5.45 17.92
N HIS A 147 19.12 6.36 18.43
CA HIS A 147 20.02 6.08 19.55
C HIS A 147 19.28 6.15 20.89
N LEU A 148 19.56 5.18 21.75
CA LEU A 148 19.11 5.15 23.14
C LEU A 148 20.18 5.79 24.04
N ARG A 149 19.76 6.23 25.25
CA ARG A 149 20.64 6.92 26.21
C ARG A 149 21.85 6.09 26.66
N ASN A 150 21.74 4.77 26.62
CA ASN A 150 22.81 3.83 26.95
C ASN A 150 23.76 3.56 25.77
N GLY A 151 23.63 4.29 24.66
CA GLY A 151 24.43 4.13 23.45
C GLY A 151 23.98 3.01 22.52
N SER A 152 22.99 2.20 22.88
CA SER A 152 22.44 1.17 21.98
C SER A 152 21.49 1.79 20.95
N GLU A 153 21.20 1.03 19.89
CA GLU A 153 20.26 1.45 18.84
C GLU A 153 18.97 0.64 18.90
N ILE A 154 17.85 1.30 18.67
CA ILE A 154 16.57 0.65 18.37
C ILE A 154 16.21 0.91 16.91
N CYS A 155 15.77 -0.12 16.20
CA CYS A 155 15.41 -0.02 14.79
C CYS A 155 14.07 -0.70 14.51
N VAL A 156 13.26 -0.06 13.67
CA VAL A 156 12.03 -0.64 13.11
C VAL A 156 12.21 -0.80 11.61
N VAL A 157 11.75 -1.92 11.05
CA VAL A 157 11.79 -2.17 9.61
C VAL A 157 10.58 -1.53 8.96
N GLU A 158 10.84 -0.63 8.01
CA GLU A 158 9.81 0.12 7.29
C GLU A 158 9.80 -0.21 5.80
N ARG A 159 8.62 -0.03 5.18
CA ARG A 159 8.46 -0.09 3.73
C ARG A 159 9.08 1.14 3.10
N MET A 160 9.89 0.94 2.07
CA MET A 160 10.37 2.02 1.21
C MET A 160 9.24 2.51 0.33
N LEU A 161 9.15 3.83 0.17
CA LEU A 161 8.17 4.46 -0.71
C LEU A 161 8.46 4.16 -2.18
N ASP A 162 7.42 4.20 -3.02
CA ASP A 162 7.59 4.08 -4.46
C ASP A 162 8.52 5.19 -4.99
N LEU A 163 9.45 4.77 -5.85
CA LEU A 163 10.60 5.48 -6.39
C LEU A 163 11.70 5.90 -5.40
N MET A 164 11.66 5.42 -4.15
CA MET A 164 12.78 5.58 -3.22
C MET A 164 14.01 4.78 -3.70
N ARG A 165 15.22 5.30 -3.45
CA ARG A 165 16.47 4.64 -3.86
C ARG A 165 16.71 3.36 -3.06
N CYS A 166 16.73 2.21 -3.72
CA CYS A 166 17.00 0.90 -3.10
C CYS A 166 18.34 0.28 -3.51
N GLY A 167 19.07 0.93 -4.44
CA GLY A 167 20.39 0.49 -4.88
C GLY A 167 21.05 1.50 -5.82
N TYR A 168 22.19 1.14 -6.37
CA TYR A 168 22.79 1.89 -7.48
C TYR A 168 21.91 1.77 -8.72
N LEU A 169 21.50 2.91 -9.29
CA LEU A 169 20.58 3.00 -10.44
C LEU A 169 19.27 2.21 -10.28
N LYS A 170 18.85 1.90 -9.05
CA LYS A 170 17.65 1.13 -8.75
C LYS A 170 16.70 1.88 -7.81
N ARG A 171 15.40 1.73 -8.07
CA ARG A 171 14.31 2.37 -7.33
C ARG A 171 13.24 1.36 -6.94
N CYS A 172 12.58 1.62 -5.82
CA CYS A 172 11.46 0.83 -5.37
C CYS A 172 10.22 1.08 -6.21
N PHE A 173 9.46 0.03 -6.52
CA PHE A 173 8.14 0.16 -7.10
C PHE A 173 7.31 -1.07 -6.75
N GLN A 174 6.17 -0.86 -6.09
CA GLN A 174 5.25 -1.93 -5.67
C GLN A 174 5.97 -3.04 -4.89
N GLY A 175 6.82 -2.66 -3.95
CA GLY A 175 7.55 -3.60 -3.09
C GLY A 175 8.74 -4.32 -3.74
N VAL A 176 9.12 -3.97 -4.97
CA VAL A 176 10.25 -4.58 -5.68
C VAL A 176 11.29 -3.53 -6.05
N CYS A 177 12.57 -3.80 -5.77
CA CYS A 177 13.67 -2.97 -6.21
C CYS A 177 13.98 -3.25 -7.69
N ARG A 178 13.75 -2.27 -8.56
CA ARG A 178 13.87 -2.40 -10.02
C ARG A 178 14.84 -1.38 -10.59
N ASP A 179 15.34 -1.64 -11.80
CA ASP A 179 16.20 -0.70 -12.51
C ASP A 179 15.43 0.59 -12.86
N LYS A 180 16.08 1.73 -12.61
CA LYS A 180 15.49 3.06 -12.80
C LYS A 180 15.02 3.25 -14.25
N ALA A 181 15.82 2.81 -15.22
CA ALA A 181 15.52 2.93 -16.65
C ALA A 181 14.25 2.14 -17.04
N ASP A 182 13.99 0.98 -16.42
CA ASP A 182 12.77 0.20 -16.69
C ASP A 182 11.51 0.91 -16.22
N LEU A 183 11.59 1.58 -15.07
CA LEU A 183 10.48 2.34 -14.51
C LEU A 183 10.18 3.58 -15.35
N GLU A 184 11.21 4.26 -15.85
CA GLU A 184 11.07 5.46 -16.68
C GLU A 184 10.48 5.14 -18.07
N ARG A 185 10.89 4.03 -18.70
CA ARG A 185 10.28 3.57 -19.96
C ARG A 185 8.79 3.25 -19.81
N LYS A 186 8.40 2.62 -18.70
CA LYS A 186 6.99 2.30 -18.43
C LYS A 186 6.12 3.52 -18.11
N SER A 187 6.69 4.57 -17.52
CA SER A 187 5.97 5.84 -17.34
C SER A 187 5.73 6.59 -18.65
N GLN A 188 6.55 6.34 -19.68
CA GLN A 188 6.45 7.02 -20.98
C GLN A 188 5.62 6.26 -22.02
N GLY A 189 5.41 4.94 -21.84
CA GLY A 189 4.66 4.08 -22.77
C GLY A 189 3.14 4.04 -22.57
N ASN A 190 2.57 4.97 -21.80
CA ASN A 190 1.12 5.11 -21.57
C ASN A 190 0.55 6.40 -22.21
N GLN A 191 1.23 6.93 -23.23
CA GLN A 191 0.69 7.96 -24.14
C GLN A 191 0.19 7.32 -25.43
#